data_AF-A0A8X6FTX6-F1
#
_entry.id   AF-A0A8X6FTX6-F1
#
_cell.length_a   1.000
_cell.length_b   1.000
_cell.length_c   1.000
_cell.angle_alpha   90.00
_cell.angle_beta   90.00
_cell.angle_gamma   90.00
#
_symmetry.space_group_name_H-M   'P 1'
#
loop_
_entity.id
_entity.type
_entity.pdbx_description
1 polymer ?
#
loop_
_entity_poly.entity_id
_entity_poly.type
_entity_poly.pdbx_seq_one_letter_code
_entity_poly.pdbx_strand_id
1 'polypeptide(L)'
;MTAASTAASSLPPVRTSCHVPLSLMTSISEETIALWLKLGALEKLEQAVLDGYGDQLCGKTSRIPQVNKFLKQVPLFQNKIREIHQAVSQGRLRDVQHLIDRKKLAFCRDHNGASPLHKAVIFGHQDIIEYLVKRYGGVIHIRDH
;
A
#
# COMPACT_ATOMS: atom_id res chain seq x y z
N MET A 1 5.81 -59.73 -34.22
CA MET A 1 6.29 -58.40 -34.67
C MET A 1 5.10 -57.45 -34.66
N THR A 2 5.36 -56.22 -34.21
CA THR A 2 4.55 -55.01 -34.36
C THR A 2 3.16 -54.97 -33.71
N ALA A 3 3.07 -54.29 -32.56
CA ALA A 3 2.32 -53.04 -32.47
C ALA A 3 2.69 -52.34 -31.15
N ALA A 4 3.64 -51.41 -31.24
CA ALA A 4 3.81 -50.36 -30.25
C ALA A 4 2.76 -49.28 -30.55
N SER A 5 1.94 -48.91 -29.58
CA SER A 5 1.13 -47.69 -29.67
C SER A 5 1.03 -47.03 -28.31
N THR A 6 1.97 -46.13 -28.12
CA THR A 6 2.05 -44.96 -27.25
C THR A 6 0.70 -44.49 -26.69
N ALA A 7 0.48 -44.70 -25.38
CA ALA A 7 -0.57 -44.03 -24.63
C ALA A 7 -0.17 -42.56 -24.41
N ALA A 8 -0.81 -41.66 -25.15
CA ALA A 8 -0.70 -40.23 -24.99
C ALA A 8 -1.23 -39.81 -23.61
N SER A 9 -0.37 -39.17 -22.82
CA SER A 9 -0.75 -38.48 -21.59
C SER A 9 -1.58 -37.24 -21.95
N SER A 10 -2.89 -37.33 -21.78
CA SER A 10 -3.80 -36.19 -21.86
C SER A 10 -3.77 -35.41 -20.54
N LEU A 11 -2.87 -34.43 -20.47
CA LEU A 11 -2.94 -33.36 -19.47
C LEU A 11 -4.17 -32.48 -19.76
N PRO A 12 -5.05 -32.21 -18.78
CA PRO A 12 -6.12 -31.25 -18.97
C PRO A 12 -5.56 -29.82 -19.07
N PRO A 13 -6.16 -28.96 -19.92
CA PRO A 13 -5.70 -27.59 -20.09
C PRO A 13 -5.87 -26.78 -18.79
N VAL A 14 -4.83 -26.04 -18.45
CA VAL A 14 -4.79 -25.01 -17.41
C VAL A 14 -5.98 -24.06 -17.58
N ARG A 15 -6.96 -24.20 -16.70
CA ARG A 15 -8.12 -23.32 -16.53
C ARG A 15 -8.07 -22.98 -15.04
N THR A 16 -7.63 -21.80 -14.64
CA THR A 16 -8.25 -20.51 -14.95
C THR A 16 -7.18 -19.43 -15.03
N SER A 17 -7.08 -18.81 -16.19
CA SER A 17 -6.66 -17.41 -16.27
C SER A 17 -7.64 -16.62 -15.39
N CYS A 18 -7.22 -16.26 -14.18
CA CYS A 18 -7.85 -15.19 -13.43
C CYS A 18 -7.53 -13.89 -14.18
N HIS A 19 -8.17 -13.71 -15.33
CA HIS A 19 -8.22 -12.45 -16.02
C HIS A 19 -9.18 -11.58 -15.22
N VAL A 20 -8.73 -11.13 -14.06
CA VAL A 20 -9.40 -10.06 -13.33
C VAL A 20 -9.26 -8.85 -14.25
N PRO A 21 -10.36 -8.28 -14.77
CA PRO A 21 -10.26 -7.07 -15.55
C PRO A 21 -9.56 -6.02 -14.68
N LEU A 22 -8.45 -5.49 -15.18
CA LEU A 22 -7.53 -4.53 -14.54
C LEU A 22 -8.16 -3.14 -14.29
N SER A 23 -9.48 -3.08 -14.07
CA SER A 23 -10.28 -1.85 -14.00
C SER A 23 -11.20 -1.76 -12.76
N LEU A 24 -11.08 -2.67 -11.78
CA LEU A 24 -11.88 -2.63 -10.53
C LEU A 24 -11.06 -2.96 -9.27
N MET A 25 -9.78 -2.59 -9.23
CA MET A 25 -8.93 -2.74 -8.03
C MET A 25 -8.70 -1.39 -7.33
N THR A 26 -9.77 -0.61 -7.12
CA THR A 26 -9.70 0.72 -6.49
C THR A 26 -10.34 0.77 -5.10
N SER A 27 -10.71 -0.38 -4.52
CA SER A 27 -11.19 -0.44 -3.13
C SER A 27 -10.85 -1.79 -2.53
N ILE A 28 -10.21 -1.79 -1.36
CA ILE A 28 -10.12 -3.01 -0.56
C ILE A 28 -11.55 -3.37 -0.15
N SER A 29 -11.98 -4.60 -0.45
CA SER A 29 -13.30 -5.09 -0.09
C SER A 29 -13.46 -5.11 1.44
N GLU A 30 -14.63 -4.70 1.94
CA GLU A 30 -14.93 -4.71 3.38
C GLU A 30 -14.74 -6.09 4.01
N GLU A 31 -15.00 -7.15 3.24
CA GLU A 31 -14.78 -8.55 3.62
C GLU A 31 -13.32 -8.83 3.94
N THR A 32 -12.40 -8.28 3.15
CA THR A 32 -10.96 -8.42 3.33
C THR A 32 -10.50 -7.71 4.60
N ILE A 33 -11.03 -6.50 4.86
CA ILE A 33 -10.77 -5.76 6.10
C ILE A 33 -11.31 -6.56 7.29
N ALA A 34 -12.55 -7.06 7.22
CA ALA A 34 -13.15 -7.88 8.26
C ALA A 34 -12.35 -9.16 8.53
N LEU A 35 -11.80 -9.80 7.48
CA LEU A 35 -10.93 -10.96 7.60
C LEU A 35 -9.65 -10.60 8.36
N TRP A 36 -8.98 -9.49 8.00
CA TRP A 36 -7.77 -9.05 8.69
C TRP A 36 -8.01 -8.69 10.16
N LEU A 37 -9.15 -8.07 10.47
CA LEU A 37 -9.57 -7.77 11.84
C LEU A 37 -9.81 -9.03 12.67
N LYS A 38 -10.34 -10.11 12.05
CA LYS A 38 -10.55 -11.41 12.70
C LYS A 38 -9.26 -12.19 12.89
N LEU A 39 -8.40 -12.22 11.85
CA LEU A 39 -7.14 -12.94 11.85
C LEU A 39 -6.03 -12.23 12.64
N GLY A 40 -6.19 -10.94 12.95
CA GLY A 40 -5.16 -10.16 13.60
C GLY A 40 -4.01 -9.79 12.68
N ALA A 41 -4.26 -9.69 11.37
CA ALA A 41 -3.25 -9.37 10.37
C ALA A 41 -2.86 -7.88 10.42
N LEU A 42 -2.19 -7.47 11.50
CA LEU A 42 -1.80 -6.09 11.77
C LEU A 42 -0.97 -5.50 10.63
N GLU A 43 -0.02 -6.26 10.07
CA GLU A 43 0.84 -5.78 9.00
C GLU A 43 0.05 -5.43 7.73
N LYS A 44 -0.97 -6.23 7.39
CA LYS A 44 -1.84 -5.95 6.24
C LYS A 44 -2.73 -4.73 6.49
N LEU A 45 -3.22 -4.58 7.72
CA LEU A 45 -3.99 -3.40 8.14
C LEU A 45 -3.12 -2.14 8.11
N GLU A 46 -1.89 -2.21 8.59
CA GLU A 46 -0.95 -1.10 8.54
C GLU A 46 -0.60 -0.74 7.09
N GLN A 47 -0.35 -1.73 6.25
CA GLN A 47 -0.11 -1.52 4.83
C GLN A 47 -1.33 -0.85 4.16
N ALA A 48 -2.55 -1.28 4.46
CA ALA A 48 -3.76 -0.64 3.95
C ALA A 48 -3.89 0.84 4.35
N VAL A 49 -3.50 1.21 5.58
CA VAL A 49 -3.44 2.63 5.99
C VAL A 49 -2.42 3.40 5.16
N LEU A 50 -1.24 2.82 4.94
CA LEU A 50 -0.19 3.44 4.12
C LEU A 50 -0.60 3.56 2.66
N ASP A 51 -1.41 2.64 2.15
CA ASP A 51 -1.94 2.68 0.79
C ASP A 51 -3.07 3.69 0.58
N GLY A 52 -3.49 4.41 1.63
CA GLY A 52 -4.56 5.41 1.57
C GLY A 52 -5.95 4.89 1.94
N TYR A 53 -6.09 3.62 2.33
CA TYR A 53 -7.37 3.03 2.77
C TYR A 53 -7.67 3.26 4.26
N GLY A 54 -7.08 4.29 4.87
CA GLY A 54 -7.27 4.63 6.28
C GLY A 54 -8.72 4.96 6.62
N ASP A 55 -9.46 5.61 5.71
CA ASP A 55 -10.87 5.95 5.89
C ASP A 55 -11.75 4.70 6.08
N GLN A 56 -11.47 3.62 5.36
CA GLN A 56 -12.22 2.35 5.46
C GLN A 56 -11.98 1.61 6.79
N LEU A 57 -10.86 1.91 7.45
CA LEU A 57 -10.49 1.35 8.75
C LEU A 57 -11.05 2.18 9.91
N CYS A 58 -11.45 3.42 9.65
CA CYS A 58 -12.05 4.30 10.65
C CYS A 58 -13.40 3.72 11.12
N GLY A 59 -13.63 3.74 12.44
CA GLY A 59 -14.86 3.22 13.05
C GLY A 59 -14.98 1.70 13.11
N LYS A 60 -14.06 0.93 12.51
CA LYS A 60 -14.02 -0.53 12.67
C LYS A 60 -13.43 -0.89 14.04
N THR A 61 -13.82 -2.05 14.58
CA THR A 61 -13.30 -2.57 15.86
C THR A 61 -12.99 -4.06 15.75
N SER A 62 -12.00 -4.54 16.49
CA SER A 62 -11.63 -5.97 16.57
C SER A 62 -11.64 -6.47 18.02
N ARG A 63 -11.80 -7.78 18.18
CA ARG A 63 -11.66 -8.51 19.45
C ARG A 63 -10.20 -8.58 19.92
N ILE A 64 -9.24 -8.36 19.02
CA ILE A 64 -7.81 -8.43 19.33
C ILE A 64 -7.36 -7.08 19.89
N PRO A 65 -6.78 -7.03 21.11
CA PRO A 65 -6.45 -5.78 21.78
C PRO A 65 -5.36 -4.97 21.04
N GLN A 66 -4.39 -5.64 20.42
CA GLN A 66 -3.35 -4.99 19.63
C GLN A 66 -3.92 -4.29 18.38
N VAL A 67 -4.82 -4.97 17.66
CA VAL A 67 -5.50 -4.40 16.49
C VAL A 67 -6.38 -3.23 16.91
N ASN A 68 -7.16 -3.37 18.00
CA ASN A 68 -7.98 -2.28 18.51
C ASN A 68 -7.14 -1.06 18.92
N LYS A 69 -5.96 -1.27 19.54
CA LYS A 69 -5.01 -0.19 19.84
C LYS A 69 -4.51 0.49 18.58
N PHE A 70 -4.21 -0.28 17.53
CA PHE A 70 -3.80 0.27 16.24
C PHE A 70 -4.91 1.07 15.56
N LEU A 71 -6.16 0.56 15.55
CA LEU A 71 -7.32 1.25 14.97
C LEU A 71 -7.56 2.63 15.59
N LYS A 72 -7.32 2.77 16.91
CA LYS A 72 -7.36 4.08 17.59
C LYS A 72 -6.27 5.04 17.11
N GLN A 73 -5.14 4.53 16.61
CA GLN A 73 -4.03 5.32 16.08
C GLN A 73 -4.16 5.61 14.58
N VAL A 74 -5.06 4.92 13.85
CA VAL A 74 -5.27 5.11 12.40
C VAL A 74 -5.50 6.59 12.03
N PRO A 75 -6.35 7.37 12.72
CA PRO A 75 -6.51 8.80 12.42
C PRO A 75 -5.22 9.61 12.59
N LEU A 76 -4.36 9.24 13.54
CA LEU A 76 -3.06 9.90 13.73
C LEU A 76 -2.12 9.59 12.56
N PHE A 77 -2.09 8.34 12.09
CA PHE A 77 -1.33 7.97 10.91
C PHE A 77 -1.80 8.71 9.66
N GLN A 78 -3.11 8.79 9.43
CA GLN A 78 -3.69 9.52 8.29
C GLN A 78 -3.34 11.00 8.32
N ASN A 79 -3.48 11.65 9.48
CA ASN A 79 -3.06 13.04 9.63
C ASN A 79 -1.57 13.22 9.33
N LYS A 80 -0.73 12.32 9.85
CA LYS A 80 0.71 12.38 9.62
C LYS A 80 1.08 12.18 8.14
N ILE A 81 0.43 11.24 7.45
CA ILE A 81 0.58 11.03 6.00
C ILE A 81 0.22 12.31 5.25
N ARG A 82 -0.93 12.90 5.56
CA ARG A 82 -1.37 14.18 4.97
C ARG A 82 -0.37 15.31 5.23
N GLU A 83 0.18 15.41 6.44
CA GLU A 83 1.21 16.40 6.77
C GLU A 83 2.50 16.18 5.98
N ILE A 84 2.93 14.93 5.77
CA ILE A 84 4.09 14.61 4.92
C ILE A 84 3.82 15.09 3.50
N HIS A 85 2.67 14.75 2.91
CA HIS A 85 2.33 15.18 1.55
C HIS A 85 2.26 16.71 1.44
N GLN A 86 1.72 17.39 2.44
CA GLN A 86 1.68 18.85 2.48
C GLN A 86 3.07 19.48 2.57
N ALA A 87 3.93 18.97 3.45
CA ALA A 87 5.32 19.42 3.60
C ALA A 87 6.10 19.22 2.29
N VAL A 88 5.90 18.08 1.62
CA VAL A 88 6.49 17.81 0.30
C VAL A 88 5.98 18.81 -0.73
N SER A 89 4.67 19.05 -0.80
CA SER A 89 4.08 19.97 -1.78
C SER A 89 4.62 21.40 -1.62
N GLN A 90 4.92 21.78 -0.38
CA GLN A 90 5.49 23.07 -0.02
C GLN A 90 7.03 23.13 -0.12
N GLY A 91 7.71 22.04 -0.44
CA GLY A 91 9.17 22.03 -0.54
C GLY A 91 9.91 22.08 0.81
N ARG A 92 9.23 21.78 1.93
CA ARG A 92 9.79 21.88 3.28
C ARG A 92 10.61 20.64 3.66
N LEU A 93 11.83 20.53 3.16
CA LEU A 93 12.71 19.37 3.39
C LEU A 93 12.89 19.03 4.88
N ARG A 94 13.10 20.03 5.75
CA ARG A 94 13.30 19.81 7.20
C ARG A 94 12.08 19.14 7.84
N ASP A 95 10.89 19.59 7.48
CA ASP A 95 9.65 19.01 8.00
C ASP A 95 9.46 17.59 7.48
N VAL A 96 9.78 17.33 6.20
CA VAL A 96 9.75 15.96 5.65
C VAL A 96 10.72 15.04 6.39
N GLN A 97 11.91 15.52 6.73
CA GLN A 97 12.90 14.76 7.51
C GLN A 97 12.41 14.44 8.92
N HIS A 98 11.74 15.39 9.59
CA HIS A 98 11.18 15.19 10.92
C HIS A 98 9.91 14.34 10.93
N LEU A 99 9.08 14.43 9.90
CA LEU A 99 7.81 13.69 9.82
C LEU A 99 8.03 12.22 9.41
N ILE A 100 9.03 11.93 8.57
CA ILE A 100 9.37 10.55 8.17
C ILE A 100 10.27 9.90 9.22
N ASP A 101 9.70 9.61 10.40
CA ASP A 101 10.40 8.87 11.46
C ASP A 101 10.53 7.37 11.13
N ARG A 102 9.55 6.83 10.39
CA ARG A 102 9.47 5.41 10.06
C ARG A 102 9.67 5.21 8.57
N LYS A 103 10.47 4.20 8.21
CA LYS A 103 10.70 3.84 6.80
C LYS A 103 9.39 3.65 6.02
N LYS A 104 8.38 3.04 6.64
CA LYS A 104 7.06 2.78 6.04
C LYS A 104 6.32 4.07 5.62
N LEU A 105 6.53 5.19 6.32
CA LEU A 105 5.91 6.46 5.97
C LEU A 105 6.49 7.07 4.69
N ALA A 106 7.70 6.68 4.26
CA ALA A 106 8.22 7.13 2.97
C ALA A 106 7.46 6.52 1.78
N PHE A 107 6.76 5.40 2.00
CA PHE A 107 5.97 4.67 1.00
C PHE A 107 4.47 4.97 1.12
N CYS A 108 4.07 5.91 1.98
CA CYS A 108 2.67 6.24 2.14
C CYS A 108 2.08 6.78 0.83
N ARG A 109 0.76 6.71 0.71
CA ARG A 109 0.00 7.21 -0.41
C ARG A 109 -1.06 8.18 0.11
N ASP A 110 -1.26 9.24 -0.65
CA ASP A 110 -2.31 10.21 -0.39
C ASP A 110 -3.67 9.67 -0.84
N HIS A 111 -4.74 10.41 -0.59
CA HIS A 111 -6.09 10.08 -1.08
C HIS A 111 -6.18 9.98 -2.62
N ASN A 112 -5.22 10.55 -3.35
CA ASN A 112 -5.08 10.41 -4.80
C ASN A 112 -4.31 9.15 -5.23
N GLY A 113 -3.84 8.31 -4.31
CA GLY A 113 -2.92 7.20 -4.61
C GLY A 113 -1.46 7.63 -4.83
N ALA A 114 -1.18 8.94 -4.75
CA ALA A 114 0.13 9.51 -5.01
C ALA A 114 1.10 9.33 -3.85
N SER A 115 2.33 8.89 -4.14
CA SER A 115 3.41 8.81 -3.16
C SER A 115 4.04 10.18 -2.85
N PRO A 116 4.74 10.35 -1.72
CA PRO A 116 5.52 11.56 -1.43
C PRO A 116 6.51 11.87 -2.55
N LEU A 117 7.13 10.84 -3.14
CA LEU A 117 8.05 11.02 -4.27
C LEU A 117 7.32 11.59 -5.49
N HIS A 118 6.14 11.05 -5.84
CA HIS A 118 5.36 11.55 -6.98
C HIS A 118 5.01 13.03 -6.82
N LYS A 119 4.55 13.45 -5.62
CA LYS A 119 4.32 14.89 -5.37
C LYS A 119 5.61 15.69 -5.48
N ALA A 120 6.72 15.22 -4.89
CA ALA A 120 8.00 15.94 -4.96
C ALA A 120 8.45 16.16 -6.41
N VAL A 121 8.25 15.18 -7.29
CA VAL A 121 8.54 15.27 -8.74
C VAL A 121 7.60 16.26 -9.43
N ILE A 122 6.29 16.18 -9.18
CA ILE A 122 5.28 17.07 -9.78
C ILE A 122 5.57 18.54 -9.43
N PHE A 123 5.93 18.81 -8.18
CA PHE A 123 6.24 20.17 -7.71
C PHE A 123 7.69 20.60 -7.97
N GLY A 124 8.55 19.70 -8.46
CA GLY A 124 9.95 20.01 -8.82
C GLY A 124 10.91 20.15 -7.64
N HIS A 125 10.60 19.60 -6.47
CA HIS A 125 11.40 19.75 -5.25
C HIS A 125 12.57 18.75 -5.22
N GLN A 126 13.63 19.06 -5.96
CA GLN A 126 14.81 18.18 -6.14
C GLN A 126 15.46 17.75 -4.82
N ASP A 127 15.59 18.64 -3.85
CA ASP A 127 16.21 18.32 -2.55
C ASP A 127 15.45 17.19 -1.81
N ILE A 128 14.11 17.21 -1.91
CA ILE A 128 13.25 16.19 -1.31
C ILE A 128 13.36 14.87 -2.07
N ILE A 129 13.42 14.94 -3.41
CA ILE A 129 13.61 13.76 -4.26
C ILE A 129 14.93 13.08 -3.93
N GLU A 130 16.03 13.83 -3.87
CA GLU A 130 17.35 13.29 -3.53
C GLU A 130 17.32 12.67 -2.14
N TYR A 131 16.73 13.35 -1.15
CA TYR A 131 16.58 12.81 0.20
C TYR A 131 15.83 11.48 0.21
N LEU A 132 14.66 11.41 -0.44
CA LEU A 132 13.82 10.22 -0.47
C LEU A 132 14.50 9.07 -1.21
N VAL A 133 15.12 9.32 -2.36
CA VAL A 133 15.83 8.30 -3.15
C VAL A 133 17.04 7.77 -2.40
N LYS A 134 17.84 8.67 -1.80
CA LYS A 134 19.06 8.30 -1.08
C LYS A 134 18.78 7.52 0.20
N ARG A 135 17.70 7.86 0.93
CA ARG A 135 17.33 7.17 2.17
C ARG A 135 16.45 5.94 1.92
N TYR A 136 15.63 5.96 0.89
CA TYR A 136 14.57 4.98 0.62
C TYR A 136 14.52 4.62 -0.87
N GLY A 137 15.58 4.01 -1.41
CA GLY A 137 15.64 3.67 -2.85
C GLY A 137 14.46 2.85 -3.40
N GLY A 138 13.74 2.13 -2.53
CA GLY A 138 12.52 1.41 -2.92
C GLY A 138 11.34 2.30 -3.33
N VAL A 139 11.34 3.60 -2.97
CA VAL A 139 10.24 4.53 -3.32
C VAL A 139 10.08 4.73 -4.82
N ILE A 140 11.14 4.45 -5.59
CA ILE A 140 11.16 4.54 -7.06
C ILE A 140 10.26 3.47 -7.70
N HIS A 141 10.07 2.32 -7.03
CA HIS A 141 9.25 1.22 -7.55
C HIS A 141 7.76 1.35 -7.19
N ILE A 142 7.37 2.40 -6.46
CA ILE A 142 5.98 2.61 -6.10
C ILE A 142 5.23 3.02 -7.37
N ARG A 143 4.31 2.18 -7.82
CA ARG A 143 3.41 2.53 -8.92
C ARG A 143 2.26 3.38 -8.38
N ASP A 144 1.93 4.47 -9.06
CA ASP A 144 0.66 5.18 -8.82
C ASP A 144 -0.52 4.27 -9.23
N HIS A 145 -1.68 4.47 -8.60
CA HIS A 145 -2.88 3.65 -8.82
C HIS A 145 -3.71 4.14 -9.99
#